data_AF-A0AAQ3CMP2-F1
#
_entry.id   AF-A0AAQ3CMP2-F1
#
_cell.length_a   1.000
_cell.length_b   1.000
_cell.length_c   1.000
_cell.angle_alpha   90.00
_cell.angle_beta   90.00
_cell.angle_gamma   90.00
#
_symmetry.space_group_name_H-M   'P 1'
#
loop_
_entity.id
_entity.type
_entity.pdbx_description
1 polymer ?
#
loop_
_entity_poly.entity_id
_entity_poly.type
_entity_poly.pdbx_seq_one_letter_code
_entity_poly.pdbx_strand_id
1 'polypeptide(L)'
;MALHQPIITHQMVLAELIKAGINRDIADDLAYRYYKNELTFKDLEYLKENFDIKLKHLEEKIFDTKEDLINRMDSKFNELDNKIDNVENNLNNKIDNKFNDLDNKLDINIIELKSTLRLHNWMFGTVITISLGILLTIIFK
;
A
#
# COMPACT_ATOMS: atom_id res chain seq x y z
N MET A 1 49.06 0.74 13.34
CA MET A 1 50.11 0.38 14.33
C MET A 1 49.44 0.27 15.69
N ALA A 2 49.30 -0.94 16.24
CA ALA A 2 48.80 -1.11 17.60
C ALA A 2 49.90 -0.64 18.57
N LEU A 3 49.60 0.37 19.39
CA LEU A 3 50.48 0.82 20.47
C LEU A 3 50.62 -0.32 21.49
N HIS A 4 51.85 -0.77 21.76
CA HIS A 4 52.13 -1.70 22.85
C HIS A 4 51.76 -1.02 24.16
N GLN A 5 50.67 -1.46 24.79
CA GLN A 5 50.31 -1.01 26.12
C GLN A 5 51.33 -1.59 27.13
N PRO A 6 51.87 -0.78 28.06
CA PRO A 6 52.77 -1.30 29.09
C PRO A 6 52.03 -2.34 29.94
N ILE A 7 52.60 -3.53 30.06
CA ILE A 7 52.03 -4.62 30.85
C ILE A 7 52.19 -4.25 32.33
N ILE A 8 51.09 -3.88 32.99
CA ILE A 8 51.08 -3.58 34.43
C ILE A 8 51.11 -4.90 35.20
N THR A 9 52.18 -5.13 35.97
CA THR A 9 52.34 -6.35 36.77
C THR A 9 51.78 -6.19 38.18
N HIS A 10 51.41 -7.31 38.81
CA HIS A 10 51.01 -7.35 40.22
C HIS A 10 51.97 -6.58 41.13
N GLN A 11 53.27 -6.79 40.94
CA GLN A 11 54.32 -6.23 41.78
C GLN A 11 54.47 -4.72 41.59
N MET A 12 54.21 -4.20 40.38
CA MET A 12 54.18 -2.75 40.14
C MET A 12 53.01 -2.10 40.88
N VAL A 13 51.83 -2.71 40.86
CA VAL A 13 50.64 -2.20 41.54
C VAL A 13 50.82 -2.30 43.06
N LEU A 14 51.29 -3.45 43.56
CA LEU A 14 51.60 -3.66 44.97
C LEU A 14 52.60 -2.62 45.50
N ALA A 15 53.67 -2.36 44.76
CA ALA A 15 54.69 -1.38 45.16
C ALA A 15 54.12 0.04 45.25
N GLU A 16 53.28 0.45 44.29
CA GLU A 16 52.63 1.77 44.32
C GLU A 16 51.58 1.88 45.44
N LEU A 17 50.80 0.83 45.70
CA LEU A 17 49.83 0.81 46.81
C LEU A 17 50.52 0.89 48.18
N ILE A 18 51.65 0.18 48.36
CA ILE A 18 52.46 0.26 49.59
C ILE A 18 53.07 1.66 49.73
N LYS A 19 53.60 2.25 48.66
CA LYS A 19 54.12 3.63 48.67
C LYS A 19 53.05 4.66 49.03
N ALA A 20 51.79 4.43 48.65
CA ALA A 20 50.66 5.26 49.01
C ALA A 20 50.22 5.09 50.49
N GLY A 21 50.92 4.26 51.27
CA GLY A 21 50.66 4.06 52.70
C GLY A 21 49.58 3.02 53.00
N ILE A 22 49.15 2.22 52.00
CA ILE A 22 48.19 1.14 52.22
C ILE A 22 48.90 -0.02 52.93
N ASN A 23 48.22 -0.63 53.91
CA ASN A 23 48.73 -1.81 54.60
C ASN A 23 49.06 -2.92 53.59
N ARG A 24 50.19 -3.63 53.79
CA ARG A 24 50.71 -4.62 52.85
C ARG A 24 49.69 -5.70 52.48
N ASP A 25 48.94 -6.23 53.44
CA ASP A 25 47.97 -7.32 53.18
C ASP A 25 46.77 -6.81 52.37
N ILE A 26 46.35 -5.57 52.64
CA ILE A 26 45.29 -4.88 51.88
C ILE A 26 45.79 -4.52 50.47
N ALA A 27 47.04 -4.05 50.35
CA ALA A 27 47.67 -3.71 49.08
C ALA A 27 47.89 -4.95 48.21
N ASP A 28 48.21 -6.10 48.81
CA ASP A 28 48.37 -7.38 48.12
C ASP A 28 47.03 -7.89 47.60
N ASP A 29 45.96 -7.84 48.41
CA ASP A 29 44.61 -8.19 47.95
C ASP A 29 44.11 -7.26 46.83
N LEU A 30 44.32 -5.93 46.94
CA LEU A 30 43.95 -4.98 45.89
C LEU A 30 44.78 -5.16 44.61
N ALA A 31 46.10 -5.34 44.74
CA ALA A 31 46.98 -5.61 43.61
C ALA A 31 46.62 -6.94 42.95
N TYR A 32 46.24 -7.95 43.74
CA TYR A 32 45.77 -9.24 43.25
C TYR A 32 44.47 -9.09 42.47
N ARG A 33 43.46 -8.39 43.01
CA ARG A 33 42.18 -8.12 42.33
C ARG A 33 42.36 -7.30 41.06
N TYR A 34 43.22 -6.28 41.08
CA TYR A 34 43.54 -5.47 39.90
C TYR A 34 44.31 -6.28 38.84
N TYR A 35 45.31 -7.06 39.27
CA TYR A 35 46.09 -7.91 38.37
C TYR A 35 45.26 -9.06 37.80
N LYS A 36 44.31 -9.58 38.59
CA LYS A 36 43.37 -10.64 38.21
C LYS A 36 42.08 -10.11 37.60
N ASN A 37 41.91 -8.79 37.44
CA ASN A 37 40.73 -8.08 36.91
C ASN A 37 39.63 -9.04 36.47
N GLU A 38 38.58 -9.19 37.28
CA GLU A 38 37.45 -10.12 37.03
C GLU A 38 36.65 -9.81 35.74
N LEU A 39 37.11 -8.86 34.92
CA LEU A 39 36.77 -8.69 33.52
C LEU A 39 38.04 -8.37 32.73
N THR A 40 38.53 -9.33 31.97
CA THR A 40 39.71 -9.21 31.12
C THR A 40 39.34 -8.57 29.77
N PHE A 41 40.35 -8.12 29.00
CA PHE A 41 40.13 -7.68 27.61
C PHE A 41 39.37 -8.73 26.78
N LYS A 42 39.61 -10.02 27.03
CA LYS A 42 38.91 -11.12 26.36
C LYS A 42 37.42 -11.17 26.72
N ASP A 43 37.06 -10.85 27.96
CA ASP A 43 35.66 -10.83 28.38
C ASP A 43 34.91 -9.65 27.75
N LEU A 44 35.57 -8.49 27.61
CA LEU A 44 35.03 -7.34 26.86
C LEU A 44 34.90 -7.63 25.37
N GLU A 45 35.88 -8.30 24.78
CA GLU A 45 35.85 -8.72 23.37
C GLU A 45 34.72 -9.73 23.11
N TYR A 46 34.57 -10.73 23.98
CA TYR A 46 33.46 -11.69 23.93
C TYR A 46 32.10 -11.02 24.08
N LEU A 47 31.97 -10.07 25.01
CA LEU A 47 30.73 -9.32 25.20
C LEU A 47 30.39 -8.48 23.96
N LYS A 48 31.39 -7.82 23.38
CA LYS A 48 31.25 -7.04 22.15
C LYS A 48 30.79 -7.92 20.99
N GLU A 49 31.46 -9.04 20.76
CA GLU A 49 31.10 -9.99 19.70
C GLU A 49 29.66 -10.50 19.86
N ASN A 50 29.26 -10.85 21.09
CA ASN A 50 27.89 -11.25 21.39
C ASN A 50 26.86 -10.15 21.13
N PHE A 51 27.17 -8.90 21.44
CA PHE A 51 26.29 -7.77 21.14
C PHE A 51 26.19 -7.52 19.64
N ASP A 52 27.31 -7.55 18.91
CA ASP A 52 27.35 -7.37 17.46
C ASP A 52 26.52 -8.46 16.75
N ILE A 53 26.64 -9.72 17.17
CA ILE A 53 25.84 -10.84 16.66
C ILE A 53 24.34 -10.61 16.93
N LYS A 54 23.97 -10.23 18.16
CA LYS A 54 22.56 -9.97 18.52
C LYS A 54 21.98 -8.80 17.75
N LEU A 55 22.77 -7.75 17.53
CA LEU A 55 22.36 -6.56 16.78
C LEU A 55 22.13 -6.92 15.32
N LYS A 56 23.05 -7.66 14.70
CA LYS A 56 22.89 -8.16 13.33
C LYS A 56 21.63 -9.02 13.16
N HIS A 57 21.40 -9.96 14.08
CA HIS A 57 20.19 -10.80 14.04
C HIS A 57 18.90 -9.99 14.25
N LEU A 58 18.95 -8.91 15.04
CA LEU A 58 17.82 -7.99 15.18
C LEU A 58 17.56 -7.20 13.89
N GLU A 59 18.61 -6.71 13.24
CA GLU A 59 18.52 -6.03 11.94
C GLU A 59 17.93 -6.93 10.87
N GLU A 60 18.38 -8.19 10.78
CA GLU A 60 17.83 -9.20 9.87
C GLU A 60 16.33 -9.43 10.14
N LYS A 61 15.93 -9.61 11.40
CA LYS A 61 14.50 -9.76 11.75
C LYS A 61 13.65 -8.54 11.39
N ILE A 62 14.19 -7.34 11.59
CA ILE A 62 13.49 -6.10 11.21
C ILE A 62 13.34 -6.03 9.69
N PHE A 63 14.37 -6.40 8.94
CA PHE A 63 14.33 -6.45 7.48
C PHE A 63 13.30 -7.46 6.99
N ASP A 64 13.31 -8.69 7.50
CA ASP A 64 12.34 -9.74 7.13
C ASP A 64 10.89 -9.30 7.44
N THR A 65 10.67 -8.71 8.61
CA THR A 65 9.34 -8.21 9.00
C THR A 65 8.87 -7.08 8.10
N LYS A 66 9.77 -6.18 7.72
CA LYS A 66 9.49 -5.08 6.79
C LYS A 66 9.11 -5.64 5.40
N GLU A 67 9.86 -6.62 4.92
CA GLU A 67 9.62 -7.25 3.62
C GLU A 67 8.28 -8.00 3.59
N ASP A 68 7.93 -8.76 4.64
CA ASP A 68 6.61 -9.39 4.77
C ASP A 68 5.47 -8.36 4.74
N LEU A 69 5.63 -7.25 5.46
CA LEU A 69 4.65 -6.16 5.46
C LEU A 69 4.46 -5.52 4.09
N ILE A 70 5.55 -5.28 3.35
CA ILE A 70 5.50 -4.76 1.97
C ILE A 70 4.75 -5.73 1.07
N ASN A 71 5.13 -7.01 1.08
CA ASN A 71 4.49 -8.04 0.26
C ASN A 71 2.99 -8.18 0.55
N ARG A 72 2.60 -8.12 1.83
CA ARG A 72 1.19 -8.15 2.24
C ARG A 72 0.43 -6.92 1.78
N MET A 73 1.07 -5.75 1.82
CA MET A 73 0.49 -4.50 1.35
C MET A 73 0.28 -4.51 -0.16
N ASP A 74 1.28 -4.94 -0.93
CA ASP A 74 1.19 -5.08 -2.39
C ASP A 74 0.10 -6.08 -2.79
N SER A 75 0.01 -7.22 -2.10
CA SER A 75 -1.09 -8.17 -2.30
C SER A 75 -2.46 -7.55 -2.05
N LYS A 76 -2.59 -6.66 -1.05
CA LYS A 76 -3.85 -5.98 -0.74
C LYS A 76 -4.19 -4.90 -1.76
N PHE A 77 -3.20 -4.16 -2.27
CA PHE A 77 -3.41 -3.23 -3.37
C PHE A 77 -3.89 -3.94 -4.64
N ASN A 78 -3.23 -5.04 -5.02
CA ASN A 78 -3.66 -5.85 -6.17
C ASN A 78 -5.09 -6.41 -5.99
N GLU A 79 -5.47 -6.83 -4.77
CA GLU A 79 -6.85 -7.27 -4.50
C GLU A 79 -7.86 -6.14 -4.67
N LEU A 80 -7.50 -4.92 -4.27
CA LEU A 80 -8.35 -3.73 -4.43
C LEU A 80 -8.49 -3.31 -5.88
N ASP A 81 -7.38 -3.28 -6.64
CA ASP A 81 -7.40 -2.94 -8.08
C ASP A 81 -8.33 -3.88 -8.85
N ASN A 82 -8.21 -5.20 -8.62
CA ASN A 82 -9.10 -6.18 -9.23
C ASN A 82 -10.59 -5.97 -8.86
N LYS A 83 -10.88 -5.53 -7.62
CA LYS A 83 -12.25 -5.21 -7.21
C LYS A 83 -12.76 -3.96 -7.89
N ILE A 84 -11.92 -2.94 -8.06
CA ILE A 84 -12.24 -1.70 -8.77
C ILE A 84 -12.56 -2.02 -10.23
N ASP A 85 -11.70 -2.77 -10.92
CA ASP A 85 -11.90 -3.18 -12.31
C ASP A 85 -13.21 -3.95 -12.50
N ASN A 86 -13.53 -4.85 -11.57
CA ASN A 86 -14.78 -5.60 -11.63
C ASN A 86 -16.02 -4.71 -11.43
N VAL A 87 -15.95 -3.73 -10.51
CA VAL A 87 -17.03 -2.75 -10.31
C VAL A 87 -17.20 -1.87 -11.54
N GLU A 88 -16.10 -1.38 -12.11
CA GLU A 88 -16.11 -0.56 -13.33
C GLU A 88 -16.75 -1.31 -14.50
N ASN A 89 -16.33 -2.54 -14.76
CA ASN A 89 -16.90 -3.38 -15.81
C ASN A 89 -18.40 -3.63 -15.60
N ASN A 90 -18.84 -3.89 -14.37
CA ASN A 90 -20.26 -4.08 -14.06
C ASN A 90 -21.07 -2.80 -14.27
N LEU A 91 -20.53 -1.63 -13.92
CA LEU A 91 -21.17 -0.34 -14.15
C LEU A 91 -21.28 -0.03 -15.64
N ASN A 92 -20.20 -0.23 -16.40
CA ASN A 92 -20.20 -0.05 -17.86
C ASN A 92 -21.27 -0.92 -18.53
N ASN A 93 -21.32 -2.21 -18.20
CA ASN A 93 -22.35 -3.12 -18.72
C ASN A 93 -23.77 -2.67 -18.36
N LYS A 94 -24.00 -2.16 -17.14
CA LYS A 94 -25.31 -1.64 -16.74
C LYS A 94 -25.69 -0.37 -17.50
N ILE A 95 -24.73 0.52 -17.73
CA ILE A 95 -24.92 1.75 -18.50
C ILE A 95 -25.25 1.41 -19.95
N ASP A 96 -24.48 0.54 -20.59
CA ASP A 96 -24.70 0.12 -21.98
C ASP A 96 -26.08 -0.52 -22.16
N ASN A 97 -26.48 -1.40 -21.24
CA ASN A 97 -27.82 -1.98 -21.27
C ASN A 97 -28.92 -0.91 -21.14
N LYS A 98 -28.73 0.10 -20.28
CA LYS A 98 -29.69 1.20 -20.14
C LYS A 98 -29.75 2.09 -21.38
N PHE A 99 -28.63 2.35 -22.03
CA PHE A 99 -28.60 3.07 -23.31
C PHE A 99 -29.35 2.29 -24.39
N ASN A 100 -29.07 0.99 -24.54
CA ASN A 100 -29.76 0.14 -25.51
C ASN A 100 -31.29 0.08 -25.25
N ASP A 101 -31.71 -0.01 -23.99
CA ASP A 101 -33.13 0.04 -23.62
C ASP A 101 -33.79 1.37 -24.02
N LEU A 102 -33.08 2.48 -23.86
CA LEU A 102 -33.57 3.82 -24.21
C LEU A 102 -33.64 4.01 -25.73
N ASP A 103 -32.61 3.59 -26.47
CA ASP A 103 -32.58 3.64 -27.93
C ASP A 103 -33.75 2.83 -28.52
N ASN A 104 -33.98 1.60 -28.03
CA ASN A 104 -35.10 0.78 -28.46
C ASN A 104 -36.46 1.46 -28.21
N LYS A 105 -36.64 2.10 -27.04
CA LYS A 105 -37.88 2.84 -26.74
C LYS A 105 -38.06 4.05 -27.65
N LEU A 106 -36.97 4.77 -27.95
CA LEU A 106 -36.98 5.91 -28.84
C LEU A 106 -37.35 5.49 -30.27
N ASP A 107 -36.77 4.40 -30.77
CA ASP A 107 -37.08 3.85 -32.08
C ASP A 107 -38.55 3.43 -32.21
N ILE A 108 -39.09 2.74 -31.21
CA ILE A 108 -40.52 2.38 -31.18
C ILE A 108 -41.39 3.63 -31.25
N ASN A 109 -41.12 4.64 -30.42
CA ASN A 109 -41.88 5.88 -30.41
C ASN A 109 -41.78 6.64 -31.75
N ILE A 110 -40.61 6.63 -32.41
CA ILE A 110 -40.42 7.24 -33.74
C ILE A 110 -41.26 6.51 -34.79
N ILE A 111 -41.29 5.18 -34.76
CA ILE A 111 -42.11 4.37 -35.68
C ILE A 111 -43.59 4.65 -35.47
N GLU A 112 -44.03 4.71 -34.20
CA GLU A 112 -45.42 5.02 -33.85
C GLU A 112 -45.82 6.42 -34.34
N LEU A 113 -44.99 7.43 -34.09
CA LEU A 113 -45.24 8.80 -34.56
C LEU A 113 -45.28 8.89 -36.09
N LYS A 114 -44.34 8.24 -36.79
CA LYS A 114 -44.32 8.21 -38.26
C LYS A 114 -45.59 7.55 -38.82
N SER A 115 -46.03 6.45 -38.22
CA SER A 115 -47.24 5.75 -38.66
C SER A 115 -48.51 6.58 -38.44
N THR A 116 -48.59 7.26 -37.28
CA THR A 116 -49.67 8.19 -36.94
C THR A 116 -49.72 9.37 -37.91
N LEU A 117 -48.56 9.99 -38.21
CA LEU A 117 -48.49 11.10 -39.16
C LEU A 117 -48.89 10.68 -40.57
N ARG A 118 -48.48 9.47 -40.99
CA ARG A 118 -48.88 8.91 -42.30
C ARG A 118 -50.39 8.73 -42.39
N LEU A 119 -51.04 8.26 -41.32
CA LEU A 119 -52.49 8.12 -41.27
C LEU A 119 -53.20 9.47 -41.33
N HIS A 120 -52.73 10.47 -40.58
CA HIS A 120 -53.28 11.82 -40.63
C HIS A 120 -53.14 12.45 -42.02
N ASN A 121 -51.97 12.32 -42.65
CA ASN A 121 -51.75 12.81 -44.01
C ASN A 121 -52.70 12.15 -45.01
N TRP A 122 -52.97 10.85 -44.88
CA TRP A 122 -53.94 10.15 -45.69
C TRP A 122 -55.37 10.67 -45.48
N MET A 123 -55.78 10.83 -44.21
CA MET A 123 -57.09 11.38 -43.86
C MET A 123 -57.29 12.80 -44.41
N PHE A 124 -56.31 13.69 -44.23
CA PHE A 124 -56.37 15.05 -44.77
C PHE A 124 -56.52 15.06 -46.29
N GLY A 125 -55.84 14.15 -47.00
CA GLY A 125 -56.04 13.95 -48.44
C GLY A 125 -57.52 13.71 -48.79
N THR A 126 -58.17 12.77 -48.10
CA THR A 126 -59.60 12.47 -48.34
C THR A 126 -60.52 13.65 -48.03
N VAL A 127 -60.27 14.37 -46.92
CA VAL A 127 -61.05 15.54 -46.51
C VAL A 127 -60.93 16.66 -47.55
N ILE A 128 -59.73 16.92 -48.06
CA ILE A 128 -59.48 17.91 -49.11
C ILE A 128 -60.25 17.53 -50.39
N THR A 129 -60.15 16.27 -50.83
CA THR A 129 -60.84 15.80 -52.05
C THR A 129 -62.36 15.95 -51.94
N ILE A 130 -62.95 15.55 -50.80
CA ILE A 130 -64.39 15.71 -50.55
C ILE A 130 -64.78 17.20 -50.57
N SER A 131 -64.00 18.05 -49.90
CA SER A 131 -64.28 19.49 -49.80
C SER A 131 -64.26 20.16 -51.19
N LEU A 132 -63.27 19.82 -52.04
CA LEU A 132 -63.19 20.31 -53.41
C LEU A 132 -64.37 19.81 -54.27
N GLY A 133 -64.77 18.54 -54.12
CA GLY A 133 -65.90 17.97 -54.86
C GLY A 133 -67.24 18.66 -54.54
N ILE A 134 -67.49 18.96 -53.27
CA ILE A 134 -68.67 19.72 -52.84
C ILE A 134 -68.64 21.13 -53.43
N LEU A 135 -67.49 21.83 -53.35
CA LEU A 135 -67.34 23.19 -53.89
C LEU A 135 -67.63 23.24 -55.40
N LEU A 136 -67.07 22.30 -56.18
CA LEU A 136 -67.35 22.20 -57.62
C LEU A 136 -68.85 21.99 -57.89
N THR A 137 -69.50 21.11 -57.13
CA THR A 137 -70.93 20.83 -57.29
C THR A 137 -71.80 22.07 -57.03
N ILE A 138 -71.39 22.94 -56.10
CA ILE A 138 -72.09 24.21 -55.80
C ILE A 138 -71.86 25.25 -56.91
N ILE A 139 -70.66 25.32 -57.48
CA ILE A 139 -70.32 26.30 -58.53
C ILE A 139 -71.03 26.01 -59.87
N PHE A 140 -71.21 24.73 -60.22
CA PHE A 140 -71.77 24.30 -61.50
C PHE A 140 -73.28 23.98 -61.47
N LYS A 141 -73.98 24.27 -60.37
CA LYS A 141 -75.43 24.11 -60.21
C LYS A 141 -76.14 25.45 -60.28
#